data_AF-A0A2E3NCA3-F1
#
_entry.id   AF-A0A2E3NCA3-F1
#
_cell.length_a   1.000
_cell.length_b   1.000
_cell.length_c   1.000
_cell.angle_alpha   90.00
_cell.angle_beta   90.00
_cell.angle_gamma   90.00
#
_symmetry.space_group_name_H-M   'P 1'
#
loop_
_entity.id
_entity.type
_entity.pdbx_description
1 polymer ?
#
loop_
_entity_poly.entity_id
_entity_poly.type
_entity_poly.pdbx_seq_one_letter_code
_entity_poly.pdbx_strand_id
1 'polypeptide(L)'
;MDTKEPDSETSALGCAFSGSWTLLSLPLWIAAFALLALSTMWTSRLFAIALLCLLPVPLNLLHWRRTSRKIVAVLLLVTGVSALLVCITQTQKAPGTEGDPARLVYYEDSSSLFGVSNVVAEVDQFALRSYLMAALNPDVSWHQASEIRSIMEDLYRDLSRDPHLSSLPSLLGSTHREMLGLNSTSGSLFTYIPGTPSSVESGKKIAIVLLHGGLGNFQGSWSLWKELAESTGAAIVAPTFATGKWSQKGGRAAIAQARNFCIQHPDIDEKRLVLAGISEAGIGLLREAAVAPSEWDKLLLISPLIHQHTMDSKPFIDGWRDRQALIIAGDQTSSASGKSVRTAQASMESFGMRLTTHYLSSSDPFLFLSEWASVKKLIEDWLVNP
;
A
#
# COMPACT_ATOMS: atom_id res chain seq x y z
N MET A 1 -49.49 2.93 -46.84
CA MET A 1 -49.37 3.42 -45.45
C MET A 1 -48.07 2.85 -44.91
N ASP A 2 -47.00 3.63 -44.96
CA ASP A 2 -45.73 3.23 -44.37
C ASP A 2 -45.87 3.31 -42.86
N THR A 3 -45.90 2.15 -42.22
CA THR A 3 -45.76 2.02 -40.77
C THR A 3 -44.35 2.48 -40.41
N LYS A 4 -44.24 3.74 -40.01
CA LYS A 4 -43.04 4.28 -39.36
C LYS A 4 -42.80 3.41 -38.12
N GLU A 5 -41.77 2.56 -38.15
CA GLU A 5 -41.35 1.83 -36.96
C GLU A 5 -41.19 2.83 -35.80
N PRO A 6 -41.64 2.48 -34.59
CA PRO A 6 -41.47 3.35 -33.43
C PRO A 6 -39.99 3.70 -33.31
N ASP A 7 -39.69 4.99 -33.24
CA ASP A 7 -38.33 5.49 -33.06
C ASP A 7 -37.71 4.77 -31.86
N SER A 8 -36.52 4.19 -32.02
CA SER A 8 -35.83 3.51 -30.93
C SER A 8 -35.64 4.40 -29.69
N GLU A 9 -35.68 5.72 -29.87
CA GLU A 9 -35.70 6.77 -28.84
C GLU A 9 -36.93 6.74 -27.92
N THR A 10 -38.06 6.16 -28.36
CA THR A 10 -39.28 5.96 -27.56
C THR A 10 -39.54 4.49 -27.24
N SER A 11 -38.67 3.59 -27.70
CA SER A 11 -38.77 2.18 -27.33
C SER A 11 -38.46 2.02 -25.84
N ALA A 12 -39.32 1.30 -25.12
CA ALA A 12 -39.13 1.01 -23.69
C ALA A 12 -37.74 0.42 -23.39
N LEU A 13 -37.17 -0.30 -24.36
CA LEU A 13 -35.84 -0.91 -24.28
C LEU A 13 -34.70 0.13 -24.34
N GLY A 14 -34.82 1.17 -25.16
CA GLY A 14 -33.86 2.28 -25.20
C GLY A 14 -33.87 3.11 -23.91
N CYS A 15 -35.06 3.36 -23.35
CA CYS A 15 -35.20 4.03 -22.05
C CYS A 15 -34.64 3.17 -20.91
N ALA A 16 -34.94 1.86 -20.91
CA ALA A 16 -34.42 0.94 -19.90
C ALA A 16 -32.89 0.87 -19.96
N PHE A 17 -32.30 0.68 -21.14
CA PHE A 17 -30.84 0.60 -21.29
C PHE A 17 -30.16 1.91 -20.87
N SER A 18 -30.64 3.07 -21.33
CA SER A 18 -30.04 4.36 -20.99
C SER A 18 -30.14 4.66 -19.49
N GLY A 19 -31.30 4.41 -18.87
CA GLY A 19 -31.49 4.53 -17.43
C GLY A 19 -30.56 3.59 -16.65
N SER A 20 -30.48 2.30 -17.03
CA SER A 20 -29.58 1.34 -16.40
C SER A 20 -28.11 1.73 -16.57
N TRP A 21 -27.68 2.16 -17.76
CA TRP A 21 -26.29 2.59 -17.98
C TRP A 21 -25.94 3.82 -17.13
N THR A 22 -26.80 4.83 -17.08
CA THR A 22 -26.57 6.02 -16.26
C THR A 22 -26.47 5.67 -14.78
N LEU A 23 -27.34 4.81 -14.26
CA LEU A 23 -27.29 4.37 -12.86
C LEU A 23 -26.04 3.54 -12.56
N LEU A 24 -25.69 2.58 -13.42
CA LEU A 24 -24.52 1.72 -13.24
C LEU A 24 -23.20 2.48 -13.41
N SER A 25 -23.16 3.52 -14.24
CA SER A 25 -21.98 4.35 -14.46
C SER A 25 -21.86 5.54 -13.50
N LEU A 26 -22.89 5.85 -12.70
CA LEU A 26 -22.88 6.98 -11.77
C LEU A 26 -21.66 6.98 -10.82
N PRO A 27 -21.24 5.84 -10.21
CA PRO A 27 -20.04 5.82 -9.39
C PRO A 27 -18.78 6.20 -10.17
N LEU A 28 -18.68 5.82 -11.44
CA LEU A 28 -17.55 6.15 -12.31
C LEU A 28 -17.54 7.64 -12.68
N TRP A 29 -18.71 8.24 -12.90
CA TRP A 29 -18.85 9.68 -13.10
C TRP A 29 -18.39 10.48 -11.88
N ILE A 30 -18.89 10.11 -10.70
CA ILE A 30 -18.51 10.76 -9.44
C ILE A 30 -17.01 10.63 -9.21
N ALA A 31 -16.45 9.42 -9.40
CA ALA A 31 -15.02 9.18 -9.27
C ALA A 31 -14.19 9.99 -10.28
N ALA A 32 -14.63 10.09 -11.54
CA ALA A 32 -13.94 10.88 -12.57
C ALA A 32 -13.97 12.39 -12.25
N PHE A 33 -15.10 12.93 -11.82
CA PHE A 33 -15.18 14.34 -11.40
C PHE A 33 -14.35 14.61 -10.14
N ALA A 34 -14.42 13.74 -9.14
CA ALA A 34 -13.62 13.85 -7.93
C ALA A 34 -12.12 13.80 -8.26
N LEU A 35 -11.71 12.86 -9.13
CA LEU A 35 -10.33 12.75 -9.57
C LEU A 35 -9.89 13.99 -10.35
N LEU A 36 -10.71 14.52 -11.26
CA LEU A 36 -10.37 15.74 -12.00
C LEU A 36 -10.21 16.97 -11.07
N ALA A 37 -11.08 17.09 -10.07
CA ALA A 37 -11.09 18.22 -9.14
C ALA A 37 -9.97 18.16 -8.10
N LEU A 38 -9.64 16.96 -7.62
CA LEU A 38 -8.74 16.76 -6.49
C LEU A 38 -7.33 16.31 -6.89
N SER A 39 -7.13 15.83 -8.12
CA SER A 39 -5.84 15.32 -8.56
C SER A 39 -4.78 16.41 -8.68
N THR A 40 -3.61 16.07 -8.16
CA THR A 40 -2.37 16.83 -8.26
C THR A 40 -1.57 16.45 -9.52
N MET A 41 -1.68 15.20 -9.98
CA MET A 41 -0.89 14.67 -11.09
C MET A 41 -1.61 14.75 -12.43
N TRP A 42 -0.86 15.11 -13.48
CA TRP A 42 -1.41 15.22 -14.83
C TRP A 42 -1.95 13.88 -15.37
N THR A 43 -1.28 12.76 -15.06
CA THR A 43 -1.68 11.41 -15.49
C THR A 43 -3.08 11.05 -14.98
N SER A 44 -3.36 11.32 -13.70
CA SER A 44 -4.67 11.13 -13.08
C SER A 44 -5.75 12.04 -13.69
N ARG A 45 -5.43 13.30 -13.97
CA ARG A 45 -6.36 14.22 -14.67
C ARG A 45 -6.67 13.75 -16.09
N LEU A 46 -5.68 13.25 -16.83
CA LEU A 46 -5.90 12.64 -18.14
C LEU A 46 -6.79 11.40 -18.05
N PHE A 47 -6.61 10.56 -17.04
CA PHE A 47 -7.48 9.42 -16.81
C PHE A 47 -8.92 9.86 -16.50
N ALA A 48 -9.10 10.88 -15.66
CA ALA A 48 -10.41 11.46 -15.40
C ALA A 48 -11.07 11.98 -16.69
N ILE A 49 -10.33 12.73 -17.52
CA ILE A 49 -10.81 13.20 -18.83
C ILE A 49 -11.19 12.01 -19.72
N ALA A 50 -10.38 10.96 -19.77
CA ALA A 50 -10.68 9.76 -20.52
C ALA A 50 -12.02 9.13 -20.08
N LEU A 51 -12.25 9.00 -18.77
CA LEU A 51 -13.52 8.51 -18.24
C LEU A 51 -14.70 9.42 -18.61
N LEU A 52 -14.58 10.73 -18.39
CA LEU A 52 -15.64 11.70 -18.71
C LEU A 52 -15.97 11.72 -20.22
N CYS A 53 -15.00 11.43 -21.08
CA CYS A 53 -15.21 11.33 -22.52
C CYS A 53 -15.80 9.97 -22.95
N LEU A 54 -15.37 8.86 -22.36
CA LEU A 54 -15.77 7.51 -22.78
C LEU A 54 -17.13 7.08 -22.20
N LEU A 55 -17.48 7.49 -20.98
CA LEU A 55 -18.73 7.10 -20.32
C LEU A 55 -20.02 7.51 -21.08
N PRO A 56 -20.09 8.68 -21.75
CA PRO A 56 -21.23 9.04 -22.59
C PRO A 56 -21.30 8.29 -23.93
N VAL A 57 -20.23 7.62 -24.40
CA VAL A 57 -20.18 7.06 -25.76
C VAL A 57 -21.32 6.05 -25.98
N PRO A 58 -21.55 5.05 -25.11
CA PRO A 58 -22.67 4.12 -25.28
C PRO A 58 -24.03 4.82 -25.37
N LEU A 59 -24.25 5.86 -24.56
CA LEU A 59 -25.48 6.66 -24.61
C LEU A 59 -25.64 7.39 -25.94
N ASN A 60 -24.57 7.95 -26.50
CA ASN A 60 -24.62 8.62 -27.80
C ASN A 60 -24.81 7.61 -28.96
N LEU A 61 -24.23 6.41 -28.85
CA LEU A 61 -24.41 5.31 -29.82
C LEU A 61 -25.84 4.75 -29.84
N LEU A 62 -26.56 4.73 -28.73
CA LEU A 62 -27.97 4.30 -28.72
C LEU A 62 -28.88 5.27 -29.49
N HIS A 63 -28.47 6.54 -29.58
CA HIS A 63 -29.21 7.61 -30.23
C HIS A 63 -28.58 8.00 -31.58
N TRP A 64 -28.00 7.01 -32.27
CA TRP A 64 -27.19 7.15 -33.49
C TRP A 64 -27.90 7.77 -34.69
N ARG A 65 -29.22 8.02 -34.63
CA ARG A 65 -30.01 8.52 -35.78
C ARG A 65 -29.66 9.97 -36.17
N ARG A 66 -29.16 10.80 -35.24
CA ARG A 66 -28.77 12.20 -35.53
C ARG A 66 -27.28 12.32 -35.86
N THR A 67 -26.95 12.92 -37.00
CA THR A 67 -25.55 13.16 -37.44
C THR A 67 -24.73 13.93 -36.40
N SER A 68 -25.34 14.89 -35.69
CA SER A 68 -24.66 15.62 -34.61
C SER A 68 -24.20 14.70 -33.47
N ARG A 69 -25.03 13.73 -33.07
CA ARG A 69 -24.65 12.75 -32.02
C ARG A 69 -23.54 11.80 -32.49
N LYS A 70 -23.49 11.46 -33.78
CA LYS A 70 -22.38 10.69 -34.36
C LYS A 70 -21.07 11.46 -34.26
N ILE A 71 -21.07 12.73 -34.67
CA ILE A 71 -19.89 13.59 -34.61
C ILE A 71 -19.42 13.72 -33.15
N VAL A 72 -20.34 14.00 -32.22
CA VAL A 72 -20.02 14.09 -30.78
C VAL A 72 -19.47 12.76 -30.26
N ALA A 73 -20.08 11.62 -30.57
CA ALA A 73 -19.60 10.30 -30.13
C ALA A 73 -18.19 10.00 -30.65
N VAL A 74 -17.91 10.31 -31.93
CA VAL A 74 -16.59 10.12 -32.52
C VAL A 74 -15.55 11.03 -31.86
N LEU A 75 -15.87 12.31 -31.63
CA LEU A 75 -14.96 13.23 -30.95
C LEU A 75 -14.67 12.77 -29.51
N LEU A 76 -15.70 12.41 -28.75
CA LEU A 76 -15.57 11.87 -27.40
C LEU A 76 -14.72 10.59 -27.37
N LEU A 77 -14.95 9.67 -28.31
CA LEU A 77 -14.18 8.44 -28.41
C LEU A 77 -12.71 8.74 -28.72
N VAL A 78 -12.43 9.59 -29.72
CA VAL A 78 -11.05 9.94 -30.11
C VAL A 78 -10.33 10.63 -28.96
N THR A 79 -10.95 11.63 -28.32
CA THR A 79 -10.35 12.34 -27.19
C THR A 79 -10.14 11.40 -26.00
N GLY A 80 -11.14 10.59 -25.67
CA GLY A 80 -11.09 9.65 -24.55
C GLY A 80 -10.02 8.57 -24.73
N VAL A 81 -9.95 7.96 -25.91
CA VAL A 81 -8.92 6.96 -26.24
C VAL A 81 -7.53 7.59 -26.28
N SER A 82 -7.39 8.79 -26.86
CA SER A 82 -6.08 9.48 -26.89
C SER A 82 -5.58 9.82 -25.49
N ALA A 83 -6.45 10.36 -24.63
CA ALA A 83 -6.11 10.66 -23.24
C ALA A 83 -5.73 9.38 -22.48
N LEU A 84 -6.47 8.29 -22.68
CA LEU A 84 -6.15 7.00 -22.07
C LEU A 84 -4.82 6.43 -22.56
N LEU A 85 -4.53 6.49 -23.86
CA LEU A 85 -3.27 6.02 -24.43
C LEU A 85 -2.08 6.82 -23.87
N VAL A 86 -2.18 8.14 -23.79
CA VAL A 86 -1.13 8.98 -23.17
C VAL A 86 -0.95 8.64 -21.70
N CYS A 87 -2.04 8.37 -20.97
CA CYS A 87 -1.96 7.94 -19.59
C CYS A 87 -1.27 6.58 -19.44
N ILE A 88 -1.61 5.61 -20.30
CA ILE A 88 -0.97 4.28 -20.31
C ILE A 88 0.52 4.39 -20.61
N THR A 89 0.92 5.20 -21.60
CA THR A 89 2.35 5.33 -21.94
C THR A 89 3.15 6.01 -20.83
N GLN A 90 2.57 7.00 -20.15
CA GLN A 90 3.23 7.69 -19.03
C GLN A 90 3.32 6.85 -17.75
N THR A 91 2.48 5.82 -17.62
CA THR A 91 2.41 4.95 -16.43
C THR A 91 3.21 3.66 -16.60
N GLN A 92 3.78 3.42 -17.78
CA GLN A 92 4.73 2.34 -18.03
C GLN A 92 6.02 2.60 -17.25
N LYS A 93 6.12 1.92 -16.11
CA LYS A 93 7.24 1.97 -15.18
C LYS A 93 7.92 0.61 -15.14
N ALA A 94 9.25 0.61 -15.09
CA ALA A 94 10.05 -0.61 -15.13
C ALA A 94 10.36 -1.06 -13.69
N PRO A 95 10.36 -2.37 -13.41
CA PRO A 95 10.52 -2.90 -12.05
C PRO A 95 11.94 -2.82 -11.47
N GLY A 96 12.88 -2.14 -12.13
CA GLY A 96 14.31 -2.28 -11.87
C GLY A 96 14.87 -3.58 -12.44
N THR A 97 16.19 -3.67 -12.52
CA THR A 97 16.95 -4.81 -13.03
C THR A 97 17.69 -5.51 -11.89
N GLU A 98 18.21 -6.71 -12.18
CA GLU A 98 19.06 -7.41 -11.23
C GLU A 98 20.35 -6.63 -10.98
N GLY A 99 20.64 -6.33 -9.70
CA GLY A 99 21.76 -5.48 -9.28
C GLY A 99 21.39 -4.04 -8.94
N ASP A 100 20.18 -3.58 -9.31
CA ASP A 100 19.70 -2.26 -8.86
C ASP A 100 19.45 -2.27 -7.34
N PRO A 101 19.86 -1.20 -6.62
CA PRO A 101 19.62 -1.10 -5.17
C PRO A 101 18.14 -1.20 -4.82
N ALA A 102 17.28 -0.57 -5.62
CA ALA A 102 15.83 -0.63 -5.46
C ALA A 102 15.21 -1.40 -6.63
N ARG A 103 14.39 -2.40 -6.33
CA ARG A 103 13.68 -3.18 -7.36
C ARG A 103 12.39 -3.80 -6.85
N LEU A 104 11.59 -4.25 -7.80
CA LEU A 104 10.41 -5.08 -7.55
C LEU A 104 10.67 -6.51 -8.01
N VAL A 105 10.50 -7.45 -7.10
CA VAL A 105 10.64 -8.89 -7.37
C VAL A 105 9.26 -9.49 -7.57
N TYR A 106 9.05 -10.11 -8.73
CA TYR A 106 7.83 -10.82 -9.10
C TYR A 106 8.04 -12.31 -8.96
N TYR A 107 7.00 -13.00 -8.52
CA TYR A 107 6.96 -14.46 -8.51
C TYR A 107 5.96 -14.96 -9.55
N GLU A 108 6.11 -16.19 -10.01
CA GLU A 108 5.30 -16.77 -11.12
C GLU A 108 3.78 -16.66 -10.87
N ASP A 109 3.34 -16.68 -9.61
CA ASP A 109 1.93 -16.54 -9.21
C ASP A 109 1.46 -15.07 -9.05
N SER A 110 2.32 -14.08 -9.24
CA SER A 110 1.94 -12.67 -9.11
C SER A 110 1.18 -12.21 -10.35
N SER A 111 -0.09 -11.85 -10.17
CA SER A 111 -0.95 -11.39 -11.27
C SER A 111 -0.34 -10.17 -11.99
N SER A 112 -0.43 -10.17 -13.32
CA SER A 112 0.22 -9.23 -14.24
C SER A 112 0.21 -7.76 -13.80
N LEU A 113 1.34 -7.10 -14.06
CA LEU A 113 1.69 -5.67 -13.88
C LEU A 113 0.70 -4.64 -14.46
N PHE A 114 -0.26 -5.04 -15.27
CA PHE A 114 -1.32 -4.17 -15.78
C PHE A 114 -2.54 -4.18 -14.84
N GLY A 115 -2.40 -3.50 -13.72
CA GLY A 115 -3.55 -3.05 -12.94
C GLY A 115 -4.02 -1.69 -13.46
N VAL A 116 -5.32 -1.52 -13.68
CA VAL A 116 -5.94 -0.19 -13.86
C VAL A 116 -5.55 0.77 -12.71
N SER A 117 -5.17 0.21 -11.56
CA SER A 117 -4.57 0.91 -10.42
C SER A 117 -3.29 1.69 -10.75
N ASN A 118 -2.57 1.38 -11.83
CA ASN A 118 -1.36 2.12 -12.22
C ASN A 118 -1.68 3.34 -13.10
N VAL A 119 -2.92 3.46 -13.58
CA VAL A 119 -3.35 4.55 -14.47
C VAL A 119 -3.61 5.84 -13.67
N VAL A 120 -4.07 5.71 -12.43
CA VAL A 120 -4.18 6.83 -11.50
C VAL A 120 -2.87 6.93 -10.73
N ALA A 121 -2.29 8.12 -10.59
CA ALA A 121 -1.10 8.29 -9.78
C ALA A 121 -1.39 7.93 -8.30
N GLU A 122 -0.47 7.24 -7.65
CA GLU A 122 -0.68 6.71 -6.30
C GLU A 122 -0.95 7.82 -5.26
N VAL A 123 -0.31 8.99 -5.41
CA VAL A 123 -0.58 10.18 -4.58
C VAL A 123 -2.04 10.63 -4.64
N ASP A 124 -2.68 10.56 -5.81
CA ASP A 124 -4.07 10.97 -5.98
C ASP A 124 -5.03 9.88 -5.48
N GLN A 125 -4.67 8.60 -5.62
CA GLN A 125 -5.40 7.50 -5.00
C GLN A 125 -5.41 7.67 -3.48
N PHE A 126 -4.26 8.03 -2.91
CA PHE A 126 -4.13 8.31 -1.49
C PHE A 126 -4.94 9.55 -1.07
N ALA A 127 -4.88 10.63 -1.84
CA ALA A 127 -5.64 11.84 -1.58
C ALA A 127 -7.15 11.54 -1.51
N LEU A 128 -7.70 10.84 -2.51
CA LEU A 128 -9.09 10.38 -2.50
C LEU A 128 -9.41 9.50 -1.29
N ARG A 129 -8.53 8.55 -0.96
CA ARG A 129 -8.71 7.67 0.20
C ARG A 129 -8.74 8.46 1.50
N SER A 130 -7.90 9.47 1.68
CA SER A 130 -7.88 10.29 2.89
C SER A 130 -9.21 11.03 3.13
N TYR A 131 -9.86 11.49 2.05
CA TYR A 131 -11.18 12.12 2.14
C TYR A 131 -12.25 11.10 2.55
N LEU A 132 -12.21 9.90 1.97
CA LEU A 132 -13.11 8.81 2.38
C LEU A 132 -12.88 8.39 3.82
N MET A 133 -11.62 8.34 4.28
CA MET A 133 -11.29 8.03 5.66
C MET A 133 -11.88 9.06 6.62
N ALA A 134 -11.72 10.36 6.37
CA ALA A 134 -12.33 11.40 7.20
C ALA A 134 -13.87 11.38 7.17
N ALA A 135 -14.47 10.97 6.04
CA ALA A 135 -15.93 10.90 5.90
C ALA A 135 -16.55 9.67 6.56
N LEU A 136 -15.82 8.53 6.59
CA LEU A 136 -16.36 7.24 7.00
C LEU A 136 -15.81 6.74 8.35
N ASN A 137 -14.66 7.25 8.79
CA ASN A 137 -14.04 6.84 10.05
C ASN A 137 -14.14 7.98 11.09
N PRO A 138 -14.93 7.81 12.16
CA PRO A 138 -15.07 8.83 13.20
C PRO A 138 -13.75 9.11 13.96
N ASP A 139 -12.79 8.19 13.93
CA ASP A 139 -11.50 8.33 14.59
C ASP A 139 -10.49 9.16 13.78
N VAL A 140 -10.81 9.50 12.52
CA VAL A 140 -9.96 10.34 11.66
C VAL A 140 -10.66 11.66 11.36
N SER A 141 -10.16 12.74 11.95
CA SER A 141 -10.67 14.08 11.65
C SER A 141 -10.28 14.57 10.25
N TRP A 142 -11.03 15.53 9.72
CA TRP A 142 -10.69 16.21 8.45
C TRP A 142 -9.32 16.89 8.51
N HIS A 143 -8.93 17.41 9.68
CA HIS A 143 -7.63 18.01 9.91
C HIS A 143 -6.51 16.98 9.75
N GLN A 144 -6.59 15.87 10.49
CA GLN A 144 -5.62 14.78 10.40
C GLN A 144 -5.52 14.24 8.97
N ALA A 145 -6.65 14.00 8.31
CA ALA A 145 -6.64 13.58 6.91
C ALA A 145 -5.95 14.59 5.99
N SER A 146 -6.06 15.90 6.27
CA SER A 146 -5.36 16.95 5.52
C SER A 146 -3.86 16.99 5.77
N GLU A 147 -3.43 16.80 7.02
CA GLU A 147 -2.01 16.71 7.37
C GLU A 147 -1.37 15.50 6.68
N ILE A 148 -2.03 14.35 6.71
CA ILE A 148 -1.53 13.14 6.04
C ILE A 148 -1.47 13.34 4.52
N ARG A 149 -2.43 14.05 3.90
CA ARG A 149 -2.33 14.42 2.47
C ARG A 149 -1.09 15.27 2.19
N SER A 150 -0.85 16.30 3.00
CA SER A 150 0.33 17.16 2.84
C SER A 150 1.63 16.37 2.95
N ILE A 151 1.74 15.50 3.95
CA ILE A 151 2.90 14.62 4.12
C ILE A 151 3.10 13.74 2.89
N MET A 152 2.02 13.14 2.38
CA MET A 152 2.10 12.28 1.20
C MET A 152 2.49 13.06 -0.06
N GLU A 153 1.92 14.24 -0.29
CA GLU A 153 2.32 15.11 -1.40
C GLU A 153 3.82 15.41 -1.39
N ASP A 154 4.38 15.70 -0.21
CA ASP A 154 5.82 15.93 -0.06
C ASP A 154 6.63 14.65 -0.30
N LEU A 155 6.19 13.49 0.21
CA LEU A 155 6.84 12.21 -0.05
C LEU A 155 6.87 11.85 -1.54
N TYR A 156 5.80 12.07 -2.29
CA TYR A 156 5.80 11.81 -3.74
C TYR A 156 6.60 12.83 -4.52
N ARG A 157 6.67 14.08 -4.05
CA ARG A 157 7.56 15.09 -4.62
C ARG A 157 9.02 14.63 -4.53
N ASP A 158 9.43 14.11 -3.38
CA ASP A 158 10.78 13.59 -3.18
C ASP A 158 10.99 12.28 -3.96
N LEU A 159 10.04 11.36 -3.93
CA LEU A 159 10.08 10.11 -4.70
C LEU A 159 10.21 10.37 -6.20
N SER A 160 9.55 11.40 -6.74
CA SER A 160 9.64 11.76 -8.16
C SER A 160 11.04 12.19 -8.59
N ARG A 161 11.87 12.64 -7.65
CA ARG A 161 13.26 13.06 -7.86
C ARG A 161 14.27 11.96 -7.55
N ASP A 162 13.82 10.87 -6.93
CA ASP A 162 14.68 9.77 -6.54
C ASP A 162 15.04 8.89 -7.75
N PRO A 163 16.32 8.77 -8.12
CA PRO A 163 16.73 8.01 -9.30
C PRO A 163 16.48 6.49 -9.17
N HIS A 164 16.38 5.96 -7.95
CA HIS A 164 16.16 4.53 -7.70
C HIS A 164 14.67 4.19 -7.55
N LEU A 165 13.84 5.13 -7.10
CA LEU A 165 12.43 4.85 -6.78
C LEU A 165 11.44 5.41 -7.81
N SER A 166 11.77 6.51 -8.48
CA SER A 166 10.83 7.22 -9.38
C SER A 166 10.31 6.35 -10.53
N SER A 167 11.12 5.43 -11.02
CA SER A 167 10.82 4.53 -12.14
C SER A 167 10.07 3.26 -11.75
N LEU A 168 9.93 2.95 -10.46
CA LEU A 168 9.25 1.73 -10.00
C LEU A 168 7.73 1.89 -10.12
N PRO A 169 6.97 0.84 -10.48
CA PRO A 169 5.51 0.87 -10.51
C PRO A 169 4.89 0.76 -9.10
N SER A 170 3.61 1.11 -8.96
CA SER A 170 2.84 0.94 -7.73
C SER A 170 2.53 -0.53 -7.45
N LEU A 171 2.48 -0.91 -6.17
CA LEU A 171 2.06 -2.25 -5.72
C LEU A 171 0.63 -2.28 -5.15
N LEU A 172 -0.10 -1.16 -5.18
CA LEU A 172 -1.47 -1.09 -4.65
C LEU A 172 -2.50 -1.86 -5.49
N GLY A 173 -2.15 -2.37 -6.67
CA GLY A 173 -3.05 -3.19 -7.48
C GLY A 173 -3.62 -4.38 -6.71
N SER A 174 -2.78 -5.04 -5.89
CA SER A 174 -3.20 -6.17 -5.04
C SER A 174 -4.18 -5.75 -3.95
N THR A 175 -3.91 -4.62 -3.27
CA THR A 175 -4.81 -3.98 -2.30
C THR A 175 -6.20 -3.72 -2.91
N HIS A 176 -6.25 -3.11 -4.10
CA HIS A 176 -7.53 -2.78 -4.75
C HIS A 176 -8.32 -4.03 -5.14
N ARG A 177 -7.64 -5.11 -5.57
CA ARG A 177 -8.31 -6.37 -5.89
C ARG A 177 -9.05 -6.95 -4.69
N GLU A 178 -8.44 -6.95 -3.50
CA GLU A 178 -9.13 -7.39 -2.29
C GLU A 178 -10.29 -6.46 -1.93
N MET A 179 -10.13 -5.14 -2.06
CA MET A 179 -11.22 -4.19 -1.79
C MET A 179 -12.44 -4.42 -2.70
N LEU A 180 -12.24 -4.98 -3.90
CA LEU A 180 -13.30 -5.40 -4.81
C LEU A 180 -13.86 -6.81 -4.51
N GLY A 181 -13.44 -7.44 -3.42
CA GLY A 181 -13.88 -8.77 -3.00
C GLY A 181 -13.23 -9.92 -3.77
N LEU A 182 -12.16 -9.66 -4.53
CA LEU A 182 -11.39 -10.70 -5.20
C LEU A 182 -10.40 -11.36 -4.24
N ASN A 183 -10.09 -12.64 -4.47
CA ASN A 183 -9.15 -13.37 -3.62
C ASN A 183 -7.77 -12.70 -3.59
N SER A 184 -7.22 -12.55 -2.39
CA SER A 184 -5.86 -12.09 -2.14
C SER A 184 -4.86 -13.18 -2.54
N THR A 185 -3.82 -12.79 -3.28
CA THR A 185 -2.65 -13.63 -3.57
C THR A 185 -1.40 -12.95 -3.03
N SER A 186 -0.32 -13.71 -2.84
CA SER A 186 1.00 -13.11 -2.61
C SER A 186 1.32 -12.17 -3.76
N GLY A 187 1.61 -10.92 -3.44
CA GLY A 187 1.99 -9.89 -4.40
C GLY A 187 3.50 -9.81 -4.56
N SER A 188 3.93 -8.86 -5.38
CA SER A 188 5.36 -8.56 -5.58
C SER A 188 6.00 -8.01 -4.32
N LEU A 189 7.32 -8.08 -4.27
CA LEU A 189 8.14 -7.59 -3.16
C LEU A 189 8.84 -6.31 -3.64
N PHE A 190 8.76 -5.26 -2.84
CA PHE A 190 9.71 -4.17 -2.95
C PHE A 190 10.97 -4.52 -2.17
N THR A 191 12.14 -4.31 -2.77
CA THR A 191 13.42 -4.52 -2.10
C THR A 191 14.28 -3.29 -2.25
N TYR A 192 14.91 -2.86 -1.16
CA TYR A 192 15.99 -1.88 -1.17
C TYR A 192 17.22 -2.45 -0.47
N ILE A 193 18.32 -2.62 -1.19
CA ILE A 193 19.58 -3.16 -0.67
C ILE A 193 20.66 -2.11 -0.92
N PRO A 194 21.11 -1.37 0.11
CA PRO A 194 22.07 -0.29 -0.06
C PRO A 194 23.41 -0.83 -0.55
N GLY A 195 24.04 -0.18 -1.52
CA GLY A 195 25.34 -0.60 -2.07
C GLY A 195 26.53 -0.33 -1.16
N THR A 196 26.36 0.49 -0.12
CA THR A 196 27.40 0.75 0.89
C THR A 196 27.75 -0.53 1.64
N PRO A 197 29.03 -0.85 1.90
CA PRO A 197 29.40 -2.04 2.67
C PRO A 197 28.74 -2.03 4.05
N SER A 198 28.31 -3.20 4.54
CA SER A 198 27.88 -3.35 5.93
C SER A 198 29.02 -2.93 6.85
N SER A 199 28.72 -2.19 7.93
CA SER A 199 29.72 -1.83 8.96
C SER A 199 30.21 -3.04 9.77
N VAL A 200 29.62 -4.21 9.54
CA VAL A 200 29.94 -5.48 10.22
C VAL A 200 30.98 -6.26 9.41
N GLU A 201 31.96 -6.86 10.10
CA GLU A 201 33.10 -7.62 9.53
C GLU A 201 32.73 -8.65 8.44
N SER A 202 31.54 -9.25 8.52
CA SER A 202 31.08 -10.23 7.52
C SER A 202 30.78 -9.62 6.14
N GLY A 203 30.64 -8.30 6.04
CA GLY A 203 30.14 -7.60 4.85
C GLY A 203 28.65 -7.78 4.57
N LYS A 204 28.00 -8.78 5.21
CA LYS A 204 26.57 -9.07 5.06
C LYS A 204 25.68 -8.16 5.90
N LYS A 205 24.48 -7.91 5.39
CA LYS A 205 23.52 -6.92 5.90
C LYS A 205 22.43 -7.59 6.73
N ILE A 206 21.98 -6.88 7.77
CA ILE A 206 20.68 -7.16 8.41
C ILE A 206 19.59 -6.94 7.36
N ALA A 207 18.55 -7.76 7.35
CA ALA A 207 17.36 -7.49 6.54
C ALA A 207 16.14 -7.25 7.41
N ILE A 208 15.39 -6.19 7.10
CA ILE A 208 14.09 -5.89 7.68
C ILE A 208 13.02 -6.36 6.69
N VAL A 209 12.32 -7.45 7.05
CA VAL A 209 11.14 -7.89 6.31
C VAL A 209 9.93 -7.11 6.80
N LEU A 210 9.49 -6.13 6.01
CA LEU A 210 8.52 -5.13 6.42
C LEU A 210 7.10 -5.43 5.90
N LEU A 211 6.21 -5.77 6.82
CA LEU A 211 4.80 -6.02 6.55
C LEU A 211 4.01 -4.70 6.60
N HIS A 212 3.49 -4.27 5.46
CA HIS A 212 2.70 -3.05 5.36
C HIS A 212 1.34 -3.18 6.06
N GLY A 213 0.82 -2.07 6.59
CA GLY A 213 -0.51 -2.02 7.20
C GLY A 213 -1.65 -1.88 6.19
N GLY A 214 -2.80 -1.43 6.70
CA GLY A 214 -4.08 -1.22 5.99
C GLY A 214 -3.99 -0.40 4.68
N LEU A 215 -2.93 0.38 4.52
CA LEU A 215 -2.73 1.26 3.36
C LEU A 215 -2.15 0.57 2.13
N GLY A 216 -1.67 -0.67 2.26
CA GLY A 216 -0.95 -1.36 1.18
C GLY A 216 0.54 -1.03 1.17
N ASN A 217 1.28 -1.70 0.27
CA ASN A 217 2.69 -1.43 0.03
C ASN A 217 2.87 -0.25 -0.94
N PHE A 218 2.58 0.97 -0.48
CA PHE A 218 2.61 2.16 -1.33
C PHE A 218 4.03 2.73 -1.47
N GLN A 219 4.31 3.29 -2.64
CA GLN A 219 5.60 3.85 -3.05
C GLN A 219 6.08 4.96 -2.14
N GLY A 220 5.19 5.84 -1.69
CA GLY A 220 5.54 6.93 -0.77
C GLY A 220 6.21 6.44 0.52
N SER A 221 5.94 5.22 0.97
CA SER A 221 6.63 4.64 2.12
C SER A 221 8.05 4.18 1.79
N TRP A 222 8.34 3.83 0.53
CA TRP A 222 9.65 3.33 0.11
C TRP A 222 10.74 4.39 0.21
N SER A 223 10.42 5.68 0.03
CA SER A 223 11.40 6.75 0.24
C SER A 223 11.85 6.80 1.70
N LEU A 224 10.91 6.65 2.64
CA LEU A 224 11.20 6.55 4.07
C LEU A 224 12.07 5.33 4.36
N TRP A 225 11.66 4.16 3.91
CA TRP A 225 12.43 2.93 4.17
C TRP A 225 13.80 2.93 3.52
N LYS A 226 13.94 3.53 2.32
CA LYS A 226 15.23 3.80 1.69
C LYS A 226 16.10 4.69 2.56
N GLU A 227 15.56 5.76 3.13
CA GLU A 227 16.32 6.66 4.01
C GLU A 227 16.86 5.92 5.24
N LEU A 228 16.05 5.04 5.84
CA LEU A 228 16.49 4.17 6.94
C LEU A 228 17.55 3.17 6.50
N ALA A 229 17.39 2.56 5.32
CA ALA A 229 18.34 1.62 4.78
C ALA A 229 19.72 2.26 4.52
N GLU A 230 19.72 3.47 3.95
CA GLU A 230 20.95 4.23 3.71
C GLU A 230 21.67 4.63 5.00
N SER A 231 20.94 4.99 6.06
CA SER A 231 21.56 5.37 7.33
C SER A 231 22.06 4.19 8.15
N THR A 232 21.42 3.03 8.04
CA THR A 232 21.75 1.84 8.84
C THR A 232 22.56 0.78 8.10
N GLY A 233 22.60 0.85 6.77
CA GLY A 233 23.13 -0.21 5.90
C GLY A 233 22.26 -1.47 5.84
N ALA A 234 21.05 -1.46 6.44
CA ALA A 234 20.14 -2.60 6.44
C ALA A 234 19.43 -2.75 5.09
N ALA A 235 19.16 -3.98 4.68
CA ALA A 235 18.29 -4.27 3.56
C ALA A 235 16.81 -4.15 3.98
N ILE A 236 15.97 -3.61 3.11
CA ILE A 236 14.52 -3.57 3.25
C ILE A 236 13.92 -4.56 2.26
N VAL A 237 13.08 -5.47 2.76
CA VAL A 237 12.32 -6.41 1.94
C VAL A 237 10.86 -6.28 2.34
N ALA A 238 10.08 -5.55 1.55
CA ALA A 238 8.67 -5.27 1.82
C ALA A 238 7.78 -6.11 0.90
N PRO A 239 7.31 -7.29 1.33
CA PRO A 239 6.32 -8.05 0.57
C PRO A 239 4.98 -7.31 0.50
N THR A 240 4.22 -7.59 -0.55
CA THR A 240 2.86 -7.10 -0.69
C THR A 240 1.87 -8.24 -0.49
N PHE A 241 0.88 -8.04 0.38
CA PHE A 241 -0.20 -9.01 0.56
C PHE A 241 -1.50 -8.30 0.94
N ALA A 242 -2.52 -8.49 0.10
CA ALA A 242 -3.88 -8.06 0.41
C ALA A 242 -3.91 -6.54 0.74
N THR A 243 -4.79 -6.09 1.62
CA THR A 243 -4.79 -4.75 2.20
C THR A 243 -3.90 -4.66 3.44
N GLY A 244 -2.94 -5.56 3.64
CA GLY A 244 -2.14 -5.66 4.86
C GLY A 244 -2.79 -6.55 5.93
N LYS A 245 -3.76 -7.38 5.54
CA LYS A 245 -4.39 -8.38 6.40
C LYS A 245 -3.61 -9.70 6.41
N TRP A 246 -2.36 -9.62 6.85
CA TRP A 246 -1.38 -10.73 6.89
C TRP A 246 -1.84 -11.97 7.66
N SER A 247 -2.88 -11.83 8.47
CA SER A 247 -3.45 -12.90 9.27
C SER A 247 -4.42 -13.81 8.47
N GLN A 248 -4.78 -13.42 7.23
CA GLN A 248 -5.61 -14.20 6.31
C GLN A 248 -4.84 -15.34 5.64
N LYS A 249 -5.59 -16.26 5.00
CA LYS A 249 -5.03 -17.34 4.19
C LYS A 249 -4.11 -16.78 3.10
N GLY A 250 -2.87 -17.26 3.05
CA GLY A 250 -1.84 -16.82 2.11
C GLY A 250 -0.84 -15.83 2.69
N GLY A 251 -1.18 -15.09 3.75
CA GLY A 251 -0.28 -14.07 4.31
C GLY A 251 1.03 -14.65 4.81
N ARG A 252 0.99 -15.77 5.53
CA ARG A 252 2.19 -16.52 5.94
C ARG A 252 3.03 -17.01 4.77
N ALA A 253 2.41 -17.43 3.67
CA ALA A 253 3.15 -17.85 2.48
C ALA A 253 3.89 -16.67 1.83
N ALA A 254 3.27 -15.48 1.80
CA ALA A 254 3.93 -14.25 1.34
C ALA A 254 5.10 -13.83 2.26
N ILE A 255 4.96 -13.99 3.58
CA ILE A 255 6.05 -13.74 4.54
C ILE A 255 7.20 -14.72 4.32
N ALA A 256 6.90 -16.02 4.20
CA ALA A 256 7.90 -17.06 3.94
C ALA A 256 8.63 -16.84 2.60
N GLN A 257 7.92 -16.35 1.58
CA GLN A 257 8.50 -15.98 0.30
C GLN A 257 9.49 -14.82 0.41
N ALA A 258 9.15 -13.77 1.16
CA ALA A 258 10.07 -12.67 1.47
C ALA A 258 11.30 -13.13 2.26
N ARG A 259 11.09 -14.03 3.23
CA ARG A 259 12.18 -14.64 3.98
C ARG A 259 13.11 -15.46 3.06
N ASN A 260 12.55 -16.27 2.18
CA ASN A 260 13.33 -17.06 1.23
C ASN A 260 14.16 -16.16 0.30
N PHE A 261 13.61 -15.02 -0.14
CA PHE A 261 14.39 -14.01 -0.86
C PHE A 261 15.60 -13.55 -0.04
N CYS A 262 15.41 -13.20 1.23
CA CYS A 262 16.51 -12.78 2.11
C CYS A 262 17.60 -13.85 2.24
N ILE A 263 17.23 -15.11 2.44
CA ILE A 263 18.17 -16.23 2.62
C ILE A 263 18.98 -16.48 1.34
N GLN A 264 18.35 -16.35 0.18
CA GLN A 264 19.00 -16.59 -1.10
C GLN A 264 19.87 -15.42 -1.57
N HIS A 265 19.72 -14.24 -0.98
CA HIS A 265 20.46 -13.06 -1.40
C HIS A 265 21.91 -13.08 -0.85
N PRO A 266 22.94 -12.93 -1.72
CA PRO A 266 24.34 -13.07 -1.29
C PRO A 266 24.77 -12.06 -0.22
N ASP A 267 24.23 -10.84 -0.30
CA ASP A 267 24.59 -9.73 0.60
C ASP A 267 23.80 -9.68 1.91
N ILE A 268 22.81 -10.56 2.10
CA ILE A 268 21.97 -10.58 3.31
C ILE A 268 22.45 -11.69 4.25
N ASP A 269 22.47 -11.39 5.54
CA ASP A 269 22.73 -12.37 6.59
C ASP A 269 21.43 -13.07 6.98
N GLU A 270 21.31 -14.35 6.61
CA GLU A 270 20.14 -15.20 6.90
C GLU A 270 19.84 -15.35 8.40
N LYS A 271 20.80 -15.05 9.28
CA LYS A 271 20.63 -15.13 10.74
C LYS A 271 20.19 -13.81 11.36
N ARG A 272 20.22 -12.70 10.61
CA ARG A 272 19.91 -11.36 11.09
C ARG A 272 18.71 -10.79 10.35
N LEU A 273 17.59 -11.49 10.48
CA LEU A 273 16.31 -11.11 9.87
C LEU A 273 15.38 -10.49 10.91
N VAL A 274 15.01 -9.25 10.71
CA VAL A 274 14.02 -8.54 11.55
C VAL A 274 12.65 -8.66 10.87
N LEU A 275 11.66 -9.21 11.58
CA LEU A 275 10.28 -9.15 11.12
C LEU A 275 9.65 -7.85 11.62
N ALA A 276 9.22 -6.99 10.71
CA ALA A 276 8.65 -5.69 11.02
C ALA A 276 7.19 -5.60 10.56
N GLY A 277 6.34 -4.94 11.34
CA GLY A 277 4.90 -4.83 11.04
C GLY A 277 4.32 -3.50 11.46
N ILE A 278 3.57 -2.89 10.56
CA ILE A 278 2.91 -1.59 10.75
C ILE A 278 1.41 -1.77 10.95
N SER A 279 0.84 -1.12 11.96
CA SER A 279 -0.62 -1.09 12.17
C SER A 279 -1.22 -2.51 12.22
N GLU A 280 -2.24 -2.79 11.41
CA GLU A 280 -2.91 -4.10 11.32
C GLU A 280 -1.95 -5.27 11.02
N ALA A 281 -0.78 -5.01 10.41
CA ALA A 281 0.22 -6.03 10.17
C ALA A 281 0.83 -6.60 11.44
N GLY A 282 0.73 -5.91 12.58
CA GLY A 282 1.13 -6.42 13.89
C GLY A 282 0.47 -7.78 14.22
N ILE A 283 -0.79 -7.98 13.81
CA ILE A 283 -1.51 -9.25 14.02
C ILE A 283 -0.85 -10.39 13.24
N GLY A 284 -0.51 -10.16 11.97
CA GLY A 284 0.13 -11.17 11.13
C GLY A 284 1.58 -11.45 11.57
N LEU A 285 2.31 -10.40 11.92
CA LEU A 285 3.66 -10.49 12.47
C LEU A 285 3.70 -11.37 13.71
N LEU A 286 2.83 -11.10 14.70
CA LEU A 286 2.81 -11.86 15.95
C LEU A 286 2.39 -13.32 15.73
N ARG A 287 1.49 -13.58 14.77
CA ARG A 287 1.12 -14.95 14.38
C ARG A 287 2.30 -15.68 13.75
N GLU A 288 3.02 -15.04 12.85
CA GLU A 288 4.21 -15.65 12.25
C GLU A 288 5.30 -15.90 13.30
N ALA A 289 5.54 -14.92 14.15
CA ALA A 289 6.47 -15.02 15.26
C ALA A 289 6.13 -16.17 16.22
N ALA A 290 4.85 -16.48 16.45
CA ALA A 290 4.42 -17.61 17.27
C ALA A 290 4.64 -18.97 16.57
N VAL A 291 4.50 -19.01 15.24
CA VAL A 291 4.59 -20.26 14.46
C VAL A 291 6.03 -20.62 14.10
N ALA A 292 6.85 -19.62 13.79
CA ALA A 292 8.21 -19.78 13.31
C ALA A 292 9.19 -18.86 14.07
N PRO A 293 9.27 -18.95 15.41
CA PRO A 293 10.09 -18.02 16.20
C PRO A 293 11.57 -18.08 15.80
N SER A 294 12.12 -19.27 15.52
CA SER A 294 13.54 -19.45 15.15
C SER A 294 13.92 -18.88 13.78
N GLU A 295 12.94 -18.45 12.98
CA GLU A 295 13.16 -17.91 11.63
C GLU A 295 13.51 -16.43 11.59
N TRP A 296 13.35 -15.72 12.72
CA TRP A 296 13.46 -14.26 12.85
C TRP A 296 14.37 -13.90 13.99
N ASP A 297 15.36 -13.04 13.83
CA ASP A 297 16.26 -12.58 14.91
C ASP A 297 15.54 -11.67 15.91
N LYS A 298 14.80 -10.68 15.40
CA LYS A 298 14.11 -9.66 16.20
C LYS A 298 12.73 -9.32 15.64
N LEU A 299 11.90 -8.68 16.46
CA LEU A 299 10.61 -8.11 16.06
C LEU A 299 10.61 -6.58 16.12
N LEU A 300 10.02 -5.92 15.13
CA LEU A 300 9.77 -4.48 15.10
C LEU A 300 8.29 -4.21 14.87
N LEU A 301 7.64 -3.55 15.83
CA LEU A 301 6.22 -3.22 15.76
C LEU A 301 6.02 -1.71 15.75
N ILE A 302 5.39 -1.17 14.70
CA ILE A 302 5.17 0.27 14.53
C ILE A 302 3.67 0.55 14.51
N SER A 303 3.20 1.28 15.53
CA SER A 303 1.79 1.52 15.83
C SER A 303 0.92 0.26 15.71
N PRO A 304 1.32 -0.87 16.30
CA PRO A 304 0.73 -2.16 15.98
C PRO A 304 -0.70 -2.32 16.49
N LEU A 305 -1.53 -3.04 15.72
CA LEU A 305 -2.68 -3.73 16.29
C LEU A 305 -2.22 -5.07 16.85
N ILE A 306 -2.64 -5.36 18.08
CA ILE A 306 -2.18 -6.53 18.81
C ILE A 306 -3.38 -7.37 19.25
N HIS A 307 -3.30 -8.67 18.98
CA HIS A 307 -4.25 -9.65 19.48
C HIS A 307 -3.65 -10.42 20.64
N GLN A 308 -4.14 -10.13 21.85
CA GLN A 308 -3.59 -10.65 23.10
C GLN A 308 -3.43 -12.17 23.12
N HIS A 309 -4.43 -12.90 22.62
CA HIS A 309 -4.42 -14.38 22.58
C HIS A 309 -3.24 -14.98 21.81
N THR A 310 -2.66 -14.27 20.84
CA THR A 310 -1.49 -14.76 20.09
C THR A 310 -0.23 -14.70 20.96
N MET A 311 -0.06 -13.61 21.70
CA MET A 311 1.12 -13.40 22.54
C MET A 311 1.08 -14.26 23.80
N ASP A 312 -0.10 -14.47 24.35
CA ASP A 312 -0.30 -15.34 25.53
C ASP A 312 -0.19 -16.83 25.18
N SER A 313 -0.01 -17.17 23.90
CA SER A 313 0.13 -18.54 23.46
C SER A 313 1.48 -19.11 23.90
N LYS A 314 1.48 -20.37 24.35
CA LYS A 314 2.70 -21.09 24.73
C LYS A 314 3.79 -21.07 23.63
N PRO A 315 3.48 -21.27 22.33
CA PRO A 315 4.48 -21.17 21.27
C PRO A 315 5.18 -19.81 21.19
N PHE A 316 4.42 -18.71 21.36
CA PHE A 316 5.00 -17.37 21.35
C PHE A 316 5.91 -17.15 22.56
N ILE A 317 5.40 -17.45 23.76
CA ILE A 317 6.14 -17.29 25.03
C ILE A 317 7.45 -18.09 25.01
N ASP A 318 7.38 -19.37 24.66
CA ASP A 318 8.55 -20.25 24.66
C ASP A 318 9.55 -19.84 23.55
N GLY A 319 9.06 -19.38 22.39
CA GLY A 319 9.88 -18.98 21.25
C GLY A 319 10.51 -17.59 21.35
N TRP A 320 9.98 -16.71 22.20
CA TRP A 320 10.42 -15.31 22.33
C TRP A 320 10.94 -14.90 23.71
N ARG A 321 10.99 -15.83 24.67
CA ARG A 321 11.71 -15.63 25.94
C ARG A 321 13.17 -15.23 25.68
N ASP A 322 13.65 -14.21 26.38
CA ASP A 322 15.01 -13.66 26.28
C ASP A 322 15.38 -13.08 24.90
N ARG A 323 14.40 -12.84 24.02
CA ARG A 323 14.62 -12.31 22.66
C ARG A 323 14.15 -10.87 22.52
N GLN A 324 14.67 -10.18 21.51
CA GLN A 324 14.53 -8.74 21.38
C GLN A 324 13.29 -8.35 20.56
N ALA A 325 12.58 -7.34 21.04
CA ALA A 325 11.60 -6.61 20.25
C ALA A 325 11.66 -5.10 20.52
N LEU A 326 11.26 -4.34 19.51
CA LEU A 326 11.01 -2.91 19.59
C LEU A 326 9.54 -2.63 19.28
N ILE A 327 8.85 -1.93 20.18
CA ILE A 327 7.51 -1.39 19.96
C ILE A 327 7.60 0.14 19.94
N ILE A 328 7.16 0.75 18.85
CA ILE A 328 6.97 2.19 18.73
C ILE A 328 5.47 2.45 18.55
N ALA A 329 4.83 3.17 19.46
CA ALA A 329 3.40 3.45 19.40
C ALA A 329 3.11 4.91 19.77
N GLY A 330 1.92 5.40 19.42
CA GLY A 330 1.43 6.70 19.89
C GLY A 330 0.98 6.64 21.34
N ASP A 331 1.14 7.73 22.10
CA ASP A 331 0.75 7.84 23.50
C ASP A 331 -0.76 8.07 23.64
N GLN A 332 -1.53 7.02 23.36
CA GLN A 332 -2.97 7.03 23.54
C GLN A 332 -3.36 6.24 24.79
N THR A 333 -3.04 6.74 25.97
CA THR A 333 -3.39 6.10 27.25
C THR A 333 -4.88 5.76 27.39
N SER A 334 -5.77 6.50 26.71
CA SER A 334 -7.22 6.31 26.77
C SER A 334 -7.81 5.46 25.64
N SER A 335 -7.11 5.26 24.51
CA SER A 335 -7.68 4.53 23.37
C SER A 335 -7.55 3.02 23.50
N ALA A 336 -8.44 2.29 22.82
CA ALA A 336 -8.41 0.84 22.79
C ALA A 336 -7.07 0.29 22.26
N SER A 337 -6.46 0.99 21.29
CA SER A 337 -5.16 0.63 20.73
C SER A 337 -4.03 0.83 21.74
N GLY A 338 -3.95 1.99 22.40
CA GLY A 338 -2.89 2.24 23.38
C GLY A 338 -2.97 1.33 24.61
N LYS A 339 -4.18 1.01 25.09
CA LYS A 339 -4.38 0.00 26.13
C LYS A 339 -3.91 -1.39 25.70
N SER A 340 -4.19 -1.76 24.45
CA SER A 340 -3.74 -3.04 23.89
C SER A 340 -2.21 -3.12 23.84
N VAL A 341 -1.52 -2.05 23.45
CA VAL A 341 -0.05 -2.02 23.41
C VAL A 341 0.56 -2.11 24.80
N ARG A 342 0.02 -1.36 25.78
CA ARG A 342 0.51 -1.42 27.18
C ARG A 342 0.29 -2.79 27.82
N THR A 343 -0.84 -3.43 27.52
CA THR A 343 -1.13 -4.80 27.97
C THR A 343 -0.16 -5.80 27.34
N ALA A 344 0.11 -5.63 26.04
CA ALA A 344 1.09 -6.42 25.31
C ALA A 344 2.50 -6.29 25.90
N GLN A 345 2.94 -5.06 26.16
CA GLN A 345 4.22 -4.76 26.79
C GLN A 345 4.35 -5.51 28.13
N ALA A 346 3.38 -5.34 29.03
CA ALA A 346 3.40 -5.99 30.35
C ALA A 346 3.46 -7.52 30.23
N SER A 347 2.74 -8.10 29.26
CA SER A 347 2.72 -9.54 29.02
C SER A 347 4.09 -10.03 28.51
N MET A 348 4.67 -9.35 27.53
CA MET A 348 6.00 -9.65 26.98
C MET A 348 7.11 -9.57 28.02
N GLU A 349 7.10 -8.51 28.84
CA GLU A 349 8.04 -8.34 29.95
C GLU A 349 7.87 -9.44 31.00
N SER A 350 6.64 -9.84 31.33
CA SER A 350 6.36 -10.83 32.37
C SER A 350 6.96 -12.22 32.10
N PHE A 351 7.12 -12.60 30.82
CA PHE A 351 7.77 -13.85 30.45
C PHE A 351 9.25 -13.71 30.08
N GLY A 352 9.84 -12.53 30.27
CA GLY A 352 11.27 -12.28 30.09
C GLY A 352 11.69 -11.91 28.66
N MET A 353 10.79 -11.38 27.83
CA MET A 353 11.20 -10.82 26.55
C MET A 353 12.04 -9.55 26.76
N ARG A 354 13.11 -9.37 25.98
CA ARG A 354 13.92 -8.14 26.00
C ARG A 354 13.24 -7.08 25.15
N LEU A 355 12.31 -6.36 25.77
CA LEU A 355 11.44 -5.41 25.09
C LEU A 355 11.91 -3.96 25.28
N THR A 356 12.08 -3.25 24.17
CA THR A 356 12.22 -1.78 24.15
C THR A 356 10.90 -1.19 23.66
N THR A 357 10.29 -0.29 24.44
CA THR A 357 9.01 0.35 24.06
C THR A 357 9.13 1.86 24.11
N HIS A 358 8.67 2.53 23.04
CA HIS A 358 8.58 3.99 22.96
C HIS A 358 7.16 4.43 22.66
N TYR A 359 6.68 5.39 23.44
CA TYR A 359 5.41 6.07 23.24
C TYR A 359 5.68 7.50 22.76
N LEU A 360 5.36 7.79 21.50
CA LEU A 360 5.50 9.14 20.95
C LEU A 360 4.26 9.99 21.27
N SER A 361 4.42 11.30 21.33
CA SER A 361 3.33 12.20 21.74
C SER A 361 2.14 12.21 20.79
N SER A 362 2.34 11.92 19.50
CA SER A 362 1.23 11.90 18.56
C SER A 362 0.28 10.74 18.83
N SER A 363 -1.01 11.06 18.82
CA SER A 363 -2.09 10.08 18.77
C SER A 363 -2.41 9.64 17.32
N ASP A 364 -1.53 9.88 16.35
CA ASP A 364 -1.82 9.55 14.95
C ASP A 364 -1.63 8.03 14.68
N PRO A 365 -2.63 7.30 14.16
CA PRO A 365 -2.45 5.93 13.68
C PRO A 365 -1.42 5.79 12.54
N PHE A 366 -1.01 6.88 11.91
CA PHE A 366 0.01 6.98 10.85
C PHE A 366 1.33 7.55 11.36
N LEU A 367 1.69 7.27 12.61
CA LEU A 367 2.91 7.74 13.27
C LEU A 367 4.21 7.56 12.46
N PHE A 368 4.32 6.51 11.63
CA PHE A 368 5.48 6.32 10.75
C PHE A 368 5.58 7.35 9.62
N LEU A 369 4.48 8.03 9.27
CA LEU A 369 4.45 9.14 8.34
C LEU A 369 4.61 10.46 9.08
N SER A 370 3.83 10.69 10.13
CA SER A 370 3.76 11.98 10.83
C SER A 370 4.99 12.28 11.70
N GLU A 371 5.63 11.24 12.26
CA GLU A 371 6.78 11.35 13.15
C GLU A 371 7.99 10.55 12.62
N TRP A 372 8.13 10.46 11.29
CA TRP A 372 9.16 9.63 10.64
C TRP A 372 10.56 9.83 11.23
N ALA A 373 11.01 11.09 11.42
CA ALA A 373 12.34 11.37 11.96
C ALA A 373 12.59 10.72 13.33
N SER A 374 11.57 10.73 14.20
CA SER A 374 11.64 10.12 15.53
C SER A 374 11.62 8.59 15.43
N VAL A 375 10.72 8.04 14.59
CA VAL A 375 10.62 6.59 14.33
C VAL A 375 11.93 6.04 13.79
N LYS A 376 12.48 6.69 12.76
CA LYS A 376 13.74 6.34 12.12
C LYS A 376 14.88 6.29 13.14
N LYS A 377 15.04 7.35 13.94
CA LYS A 377 16.09 7.42 14.97
C LYS A 377 15.98 6.29 15.99
N LEU A 378 14.77 5.98 16.46
CA LEU A 378 14.56 4.88 17.41
C LEU A 378 14.94 3.52 16.81
N ILE A 379 14.66 3.30 15.52
CA ILE A 379 15.05 2.08 14.83
C ILE A 379 16.58 2.04 14.63
N GLU A 380 17.21 3.14 14.22
CA GLU A 380 18.67 3.27 14.07
C GLU A 380 19.39 2.90 15.37
N ASP A 381 19.00 3.54 16.48
CA ASP A 381 19.61 3.32 17.80
C ASP A 381 19.47 1.85 18.25
N TRP A 382 18.32 1.24 18.00
CA TRP A 382 18.01 -0.15 18.37
C TRP A 382 18.71 -1.20 17.50
N LEU A 383 18.98 -0.89 16.22
CA LEU A 383 19.74 -1.78 15.36
C LEU A 383 21.24 -1.80 15.73
N VAL A 384 21.77 -0.68 16.21
CA VAL A 384 23.18 -0.52 16.60
C VAL A 384 23.48 -1.02 18.01
N ASN A 385 22.56 -0.82 18.96
CA ASN A 385 22.71 -1.22 20.36
C ASN A 385 21.75 -2.38 20.72
N PRO A 386 22.04 -3.62 20.27
CA PRO A 386 21.18 -4.78 20.46
C PRO A 386 21.01 -5.16 21.94
#